data_AF-A0A5N0IT19-F1
#
_entry.id   AF-A0A5N0IT19-F1
#
_cell.length_a   1.000
_cell.length_b   1.000
_cell.length_c   1.000
_cell.angle_alpha   90.00
_cell.angle_beta   90.00
_cell.angle_gamma   90.00
#
_symmetry.space_group_name_H-M   'P 1'
#
loop_
_entity.id
_entity.type
_entity.pdbx_description
1 polymer ?
#
loop_
_entity_poly.entity_id
_entity_poly.type
_entity_poly.pdbx_seq_one_letter_code
_entity_poly.pdbx_strand_id
1 'polypeptide(L)'
;MQSSAGSFRDKSAPRVPAGSAQPTGSAPPDAVVPTERLNVRRKLVQRTRGQKTRRTVDLSPATHRALDIWQREAADRLGVARVTGQEVLSALIEELLADPKLSAQVTRHIRDRR
;
A
#
# COMPACT_ATOMS: atom_id res chain seq x y z
N MET A 1 59.21 -11.44 -3.68
CA MET A 1 59.06 -12.81 -4.21
C MET A 1 57.59 -13.19 -3.99
N GLN A 2 56.65 -12.79 -4.85
CA GLN A 2 56.27 -13.37 -6.15
C GLN A 2 55.95 -14.87 -6.13
N SER A 3 54.73 -15.16 -6.62
CA SER A 3 54.23 -16.38 -7.29
C SER A 3 53.15 -17.15 -6.49
N SER A 4 52.04 -17.66 -7.02
CA SER A 4 51.18 -17.45 -8.22
C SER A 4 50.48 -18.79 -8.48
N ALA A 5 49.27 -18.73 -9.05
CA ALA A 5 48.54 -19.81 -9.75
C ALA A 5 48.04 -20.97 -8.86
N GLY A 6 46.83 -21.50 -9.00
CA GLY A 6 45.93 -21.56 -10.15
C GLY A 6 45.69 -23.05 -10.49
N SER A 7 44.44 -23.52 -10.33
CA SER A 7 43.86 -24.72 -10.97
C SER A 7 42.41 -24.80 -10.52
N PHE A 8 41.38 -24.50 -11.32
CA PHE A 8 40.98 -25.13 -12.58
C PHE A 8 40.85 -26.66 -12.47
N ARG A 9 39.61 -27.14 -12.59
CA ARG A 9 39.11 -28.16 -13.55
C ARG A 9 37.86 -28.84 -12.92
N ASP A 10 36.63 -28.56 -13.40
CA ASP A 10 35.90 -29.27 -14.50
C ASP A 10 35.09 -30.43 -13.87
N LYS A 11 33.93 -30.89 -14.34
CA LYS A 11 33.40 -30.94 -15.70
C LYS A 11 31.98 -31.53 -15.63
N SER A 12 31.05 -30.99 -16.43
CA SER A 12 30.03 -31.73 -17.24
C SER A 12 28.95 -32.57 -16.52
N ALA A 13 27.69 -32.66 -16.99
CA ALA A 13 27.02 -32.28 -18.24
C ALA A 13 25.50 -32.64 -18.07
N PRO A 14 24.70 -32.85 -19.13
CA PRO A 14 24.20 -31.89 -20.14
C PRO A 14 22.66 -31.92 -20.23
N ARG A 15 22.13 -31.20 -21.25
CA ARG A 15 21.05 -31.60 -22.18
C ARG A 15 19.91 -30.58 -22.25
N VAL A 16 19.82 -29.87 -23.37
CA VAL A 16 18.86 -30.14 -24.46
C VAL A 16 19.12 -29.19 -25.65
N PRO A 17 19.11 -29.68 -26.90
CA PRO A 17 19.04 -28.86 -28.10
C PRO A 17 17.58 -28.75 -28.59
N ALA A 18 17.14 -27.56 -28.98
CA ALA A 18 15.98 -27.34 -29.84
C ALA A 18 16.25 -26.04 -30.59
N GLY A 19 16.59 -26.03 -31.88
CA GLY A 19 15.87 -26.73 -32.93
C GLY A 19 14.88 -25.73 -33.51
N SER A 20 15.37 -24.86 -34.40
CA SER A 20 14.54 -23.97 -35.21
C SER A 20 13.52 -24.79 -35.98
N ALA A 21 12.24 -24.68 -35.61
CA ALA A 21 11.13 -25.16 -36.39
C ALA A 21 9.98 -24.15 -36.26
N GLN A 22 9.81 -23.38 -37.33
CA GLN A 22 8.64 -22.56 -37.62
C GLN A 22 7.51 -23.51 -38.07
N PRO A 23 6.27 -23.37 -37.58
CA PRO A 23 5.11 -23.88 -38.28
C PRO A 23 4.27 -22.73 -38.83
N THR A 24 4.24 -22.64 -40.16
CA THR A 24 3.11 -22.08 -40.92
C THR A 24 1.90 -23.02 -40.75
N GLY A 25 0.72 -22.46 -40.50
CA GLY A 25 -0.51 -23.25 -40.54
C GLY A 25 -1.68 -22.67 -39.74
N SER A 26 -2.51 -21.89 -40.44
CA SER A 26 -3.98 -21.85 -40.35
C SER A 26 -4.68 -21.59 -39.01
N ALA A 27 -5.32 -20.41 -38.91
CA ALA A 27 -6.52 -20.17 -38.08
C ALA A 27 -7.74 -20.96 -38.67
N PRO A 28 -8.84 -21.25 -37.93
CA PRO A 28 -9.73 -20.25 -37.32
C PRO A 28 -10.41 -20.72 -35.99
N PRO A 29 -11.57 -20.21 -35.52
CA PRO A 29 -11.69 -18.98 -34.75
C PRO A 29 -12.56 -19.19 -33.48
N ASP A 30 -11.99 -19.43 -32.30
CA ASP A 30 -12.82 -19.47 -31.10
C ASP A 30 -12.08 -19.01 -29.85
N ALA A 31 -12.81 -18.27 -29.02
CA ALA A 31 -12.43 -17.75 -27.71
C ALA A 31 -11.47 -16.54 -27.68
N VAL A 32 -11.89 -15.40 -28.24
CA VAL A 32 -11.34 -14.11 -27.79
C VAL A 32 -12.44 -13.11 -27.47
N VAL A 33 -13.12 -13.28 -26.33
CA VAL A 33 -13.67 -12.18 -25.51
C VAL A 33 -14.12 -12.73 -24.15
N PRO A 34 -14.03 -11.98 -23.00
CA PRO A 34 -13.61 -10.59 -22.86
C PRO A 34 -12.85 -10.29 -21.53
N THR A 35 -11.53 -10.12 -21.55
CA THR A 35 -10.79 -9.58 -20.39
C THR A 35 -11.17 -8.11 -20.10
N GLU A 36 -11.83 -7.41 -21.03
CA GLU A 36 -12.22 -6.00 -20.88
C GLU A 36 -13.44 -5.78 -19.96
N ARG A 37 -14.38 -6.74 -19.84
CA ARG A 37 -15.61 -6.53 -19.04
C ARG A 37 -15.35 -6.41 -17.54
N LEU A 38 -14.28 -7.03 -17.04
CA LEU A 38 -13.89 -6.95 -15.63
C LEU A 38 -13.31 -5.58 -15.26
N ASN A 39 -12.58 -4.94 -16.18
CA ASN A 39 -11.93 -3.65 -15.92
C ASN A 39 -12.93 -2.49 -15.93
N VAL A 40 -13.93 -2.50 -16.83
CA VAL A 40 -14.96 -1.46 -16.90
C VAL A 40 -15.90 -1.51 -15.68
N ARG A 41 -16.29 -2.70 -15.23
CA ARG A 41 -17.10 -2.85 -14.00
C ARG A 41 -16.35 -2.36 -12.75
N ARG A 42 -15.04 -2.67 -12.64
CA ARG A 42 -14.22 -2.21 -11.51
C ARG A 42 -14.10 -0.68 -11.47
N LYS A 43 -14.01 -0.03 -12.63
CA LYS A 43 -13.94 1.44 -12.76
C LYS A 43 -15.28 2.13 -12.48
N LEU A 44 -16.42 1.50 -12.80
CA LEU A 44 -17.74 2.07 -12.54
C LEU A 44 -18.15 1.97 -11.06
N VAL A 45 -17.83 0.86 -10.38
CA VAL A 45 -18.11 0.68 -8.93
C VAL A 45 -17.27 1.63 -8.06
N GLN A 46 -16.10 2.08 -8.55
CA GLN A 46 -15.29 3.08 -7.85
C GLN A 46 -15.86 4.49 -7.92
N ARG A 47 -16.72 4.80 -8.90
CA ARG A 47 -17.25 6.17 -9.10
C ARG A 47 -18.45 6.46 -8.18
N THR A 48 -19.15 5.44 -7.68
CA THR A 48 -20.32 5.59 -6.80
C THR A 48 -20.00 5.53 -5.30
N ARG A 49 -18.82 5.06 -4.89
CA ARG A 49 -18.28 5.37 -3.56
C ARG A 49 -17.73 6.79 -3.62
N GLY A 50 -18.37 7.73 -2.92
CA GLY A 50 -17.99 9.15 -2.90
C GLY A 50 -16.48 9.37 -2.89
N GLN A 51 -16.03 10.36 -3.67
CA GLN A 51 -14.62 10.68 -3.82
C GLN A 51 -14.01 10.96 -2.44
N LYS A 52 -13.16 10.03 -1.95
CA LYS A 52 -12.46 10.21 -0.69
C LYS A 52 -11.32 11.20 -0.90
N THR A 53 -11.38 12.35 -0.23
CA THR A 53 -10.27 13.31 -0.23
C THR A 53 -9.15 12.80 0.66
N ARG A 54 -7.93 12.68 0.12
CA ARG A 54 -6.75 12.28 0.88
C ARG A 54 -6.08 13.50 1.51
N ARG A 55 -5.78 13.43 2.80
CA ARG A 55 -4.92 14.39 3.50
C ARG A 55 -3.72 13.66 4.08
N THR A 56 -2.54 14.21 3.88
CA THR A 56 -1.27 13.71 4.44
C THR A 56 -0.85 14.66 5.56
N VAL A 57 -0.33 14.10 6.66
CA VAL A 57 0.17 14.88 7.80
C VAL A 57 1.58 14.42 8.11
N ASP A 58 2.51 15.36 8.13
CA ASP A 58 3.88 15.10 8.55
C ASP A 58 3.96 15.07 10.07
N LEU A 59 4.40 13.93 10.60
CA LEU A 59 4.59 13.71 12.03
C LEU A 59 6.07 13.44 12.28
N SER A 60 6.60 13.99 13.36
CA SER A 60 7.94 13.62 13.80
C SER A 60 7.98 12.12 14.14
N PRO A 61 9.14 11.43 14.02
CA PRO A 61 9.26 10.02 14.38
C PRO A 61 8.82 9.72 15.82
N ALA A 62 9.10 10.66 16.74
CA ALA A 62 8.67 10.57 18.14
C ALA A 62 7.14 10.63 18.28
N THR A 63 6.49 11.57 17.59
CA THR A 63 5.03 11.69 17.57
C THR A 63 4.37 10.46 16.96
N HIS A 64 4.93 9.93 15.87
CA HIS A 64 4.41 8.72 15.23
C HIS A 64 4.50 7.50 16.17
N ARG A 65 5.60 7.35 16.90
CA ARG A 65 5.75 6.28 17.89
C ARG A 65 4.78 6.42 19.06
N ALA A 66 4.60 7.63 19.58
CA ALA A 66 3.63 7.89 20.65
C ALA A 66 2.20 7.53 20.22
N LEU A 67 1.84 7.84 18.97
CA LEU A 67 0.54 7.46 18.41
C LEU A 67 0.37 5.93 18.30
N ASP A 68 1.38 5.20 17.81
CA ASP A 68 1.32 3.72 17.69
C ASP A 68 1.10 3.06 19.05
N ILE A 69 1.77 3.55 20.10
CA ILE A 69 1.60 3.05 21.47
C ILE A 69 0.17 3.31 21.94
N TRP A 70 -0.30 4.56 21.82
CA TRP A 70 -1.66 4.92 22.22
C TRP A 70 -2.72 4.10 21.48
N GLN A 71 -2.52 3.78 20.20
CA GLN A 71 -3.43 2.97 19.39
C GLN A 71 -3.58 1.55 19.90
N ARG A 72 -2.48 0.93 20.35
CA ARG A 72 -2.53 -0.41 20.97
C ARG A 72 -3.34 -0.37 22.25
N GLU A 73 -3.04 0.58 23.13
CA GLU A 73 -3.78 0.75 24.38
C GLU A 73 -5.26 1.08 24.13
N ALA A 74 -5.57 1.88 23.11
CA ALA A 74 -6.94 2.17 22.72
C ALA A 74 -7.65 0.92 22.19
N ALA A 75 -6.97 0.09 21.40
CA ALA A 75 -7.50 -1.18 20.92
C ALA A 75 -7.81 -2.13 22.08
N ASP A 76 -6.89 -2.23 23.06
CA ASP A 76 -7.06 -3.03 24.26
C ASP A 76 -8.27 -2.56 25.09
N ARG A 77 -8.43 -1.24 25.29
CA ARG A 77 -9.59 -0.66 26.00
C ARG A 77 -10.91 -0.88 25.28
N LEU A 78 -10.91 -0.84 23.96
CA LEU A 78 -12.10 -1.03 23.13
C LEU A 78 -12.42 -2.51 22.86
N GLY A 79 -11.51 -3.43 23.21
CA GLY A 79 -11.65 -4.86 22.91
C GLY A 79 -11.59 -5.18 21.41
N VAL A 80 -10.97 -4.31 20.61
CA VAL A 80 -10.84 -4.50 19.15
C VAL A 80 -9.44 -4.96 18.79
N ALA A 81 -9.30 -5.64 17.66
CA ALA A 81 -8.00 -6.16 17.22
C ALA A 81 -6.97 -5.07 16.89
N ARG A 82 -7.42 -3.91 16.40
CA ARG A 82 -6.55 -2.77 16.08
C ARG A 82 -7.36 -1.48 15.96
N VAL A 83 -6.72 -0.38 16.30
CA VAL A 83 -7.16 0.98 15.97
C VAL A 83 -6.16 1.57 14.97
N THR A 84 -6.62 1.98 13.80
CA THR A 84 -5.77 2.50 12.72
C THR A 84 -5.58 4.00 12.81
N GLY A 85 -4.48 4.53 12.27
CA GLY A 85 -4.23 5.99 12.23
C GLY A 85 -5.34 6.76 11.54
N GLN A 86 -5.93 6.15 10.52
CA GLN A 86 -7.06 6.74 9.80
C GLN A 86 -8.30 6.88 10.68
N GLU A 87 -8.64 5.87 11.48
CA GLU A 87 -9.80 5.93 12.39
C GLU A 87 -9.60 7.01 13.45
N VAL A 88 -8.39 7.10 14.03
CA VAL A 88 -8.05 8.14 14.99
C VAL A 88 -8.19 9.53 14.37
N LEU A 89 -7.61 9.74 13.19
CA LEU A 89 -7.70 11.04 12.52
C LEU A 89 -9.13 11.39 12.09
N SER A 90 -9.91 10.42 11.61
CA SER A 90 -11.31 10.66 11.24
C SER A 90 -12.13 11.07 12.46
N ALA A 91 -12.02 10.32 13.56
CA ALA A 91 -12.74 10.60 14.79
C ALA A 91 -12.36 11.98 15.36
N LEU A 92 -11.06 12.32 15.39
CA LEU A 92 -10.60 13.63 15.85
C LEU A 92 -11.12 14.78 14.99
N ILE A 93 -11.21 14.58 13.67
CA ILE A 93 -11.76 15.60 12.76
C ILE A 93 -13.28 15.74 12.98
N GLU A 94 -13.99 14.64 13.11
CA GLU A 94 -15.43 14.64 13.37
C GLU A 94 -15.75 15.34 14.70
N GLU A 95 -15.00 15.02 15.76
CA GLU A 95 -15.13 15.66 17.07
C GLU A 95 -14.77 17.15 17.01
N LEU A 96 -13.70 17.52 16.30
CA LEU A 96 -13.30 18.91 16.10
C LEU A 96 -14.39 19.75 15.41
N LEU A 97 -15.14 19.14 14.49
CA LEU A 97 -16.21 19.81 13.75
C LEU A 97 -17.55 19.81 14.51
N ALA A 98 -17.76 18.88 15.43
CA ALA A 98 -18.98 18.76 16.22
C ALA A 98 -18.91 19.55 17.55
N ASP A 99 -17.76 19.59 18.22
CA ASP A 99 -17.59 20.26 19.52
C ASP A 99 -16.93 21.64 19.38
N PRO A 100 -17.67 22.75 19.63
CA PRO A 100 -17.12 24.10 19.57
C PRO A 100 -16.04 24.35 20.63
N LYS A 101 -16.04 23.63 21.76
CA LYS A 101 -15.02 23.77 22.81
C LYS A 101 -13.68 23.21 22.34
N LEU A 102 -13.70 22.01 21.77
CA LEU A 102 -12.51 21.39 21.18
C LEU A 102 -11.94 22.28 20.06
N SER A 103 -12.81 22.81 19.19
CA SER A 103 -12.43 23.74 18.14
C SER A 103 -11.72 25.00 18.67
N ALA A 104 -12.26 25.62 19.72
CA ALA A 104 -11.62 26.76 20.37
C ALA A 104 -10.25 26.40 20.98
N GLN A 105 -10.14 25.23 21.61
CA GLN A 105 -8.90 24.75 22.20
C GLN A 105 -7.82 24.51 21.14
N VAL A 106 -8.17 23.85 20.03
CA VAL A 106 -7.24 23.63 18.91
C VAL A 106 -6.83 24.95 18.27
N THR A 107 -7.78 25.88 18.09
CA THR A 107 -7.47 27.23 17.57
C THR A 107 -6.47 27.96 18.46
N ARG A 108 -6.64 27.89 19.79
CA ARG A 108 -5.69 28.47 20.75
C ARG A 108 -4.32 27.82 20.64
N HIS A 109 -4.24 26.49 20.61
CA HIS A 109 -2.96 25.78 20.47
C HIS A 109 -2.23 26.11 19.17
N ILE A 110 -2.95 26.33 18.07
CA ILE A 110 -2.35 26.76 16.80
C ILE A 110 -1.77 28.17 16.93
N ARG A 111 -2.48 29.09 17.60
CA ARG A 111 -1.99 30.45 17.85
C ARG A 111 -0.73 30.46 18.71
N ASP A 112 -0.67 29.66 19.78
CA ASP A 112 0.47 29.62 20.69
C ASP A 112 1.76 29.07 20.04
N ARG A 113 1.65 28.37 18.91
CA ARG A 113 2.79 27.78 18.18
C ARG A 113 3.30 28.63 17.01
N ARG A 114 2.60 29.71 16.68
CA ARG A 114 2.89 30.56 15.50
C ARG A 114 3.52 31.87 15.93
#